data_AF-A0A926L5H1-F1
#
_entry.id   AF-A0A926L5H1-F1
#
_cell.length_a   1.000
_cell.length_b   1.000
_cell.length_c   1.000
_cell.angle_alpha   90.00
_cell.angle_beta   90.00
_cell.angle_gamma   90.00
#
_symmetry.space_group_name_H-M   'P 1'
#
loop_
_entity.id
_entity.type
_entity.pdbx_description
1 polymer ?
#
loop_
_entity_poly.entity_id
_entity_poly.type
_entity_poly.pdbx_seq_one_letter_code
_entity_poly.pdbx_strand_id
1 'polypeptide(L)'
;MVTRWTRQLLDEATALTTEKRYRSALGRLLMVLDVYPGLPEVQRLAGELIYIGARTTSEAAPEEQLGPRQLFDTRLNAVFCACEAPGCGVSWVSAHHLLGDHGGGVSISNPMGGRCDVCAVTVCRRHARPAALGLGCPRCGRHLDPVPAPNGRRHSAQTERLNKPLVHVIVLVEGKRPPSPDFMTGLCDSVMPDVFEDSPRITGNCSRRFRGDEGRTEAVFHAGALEPAYLTDDYDLRIHPGRQAGRRGQRWVIAKVFENRPKHVDPDNPAPQH
;
A
#
# COMPACT_ATOMS: atom_id res chain seq x y z
N MET A 1 -3.04 12.06 21.27
CA MET A 1 -4.14 11.66 22.19
C MET A 1 -4.97 10.63 21.44
N VAL A 2 -5.24 9.47 22.02
CA VAL A 2 -6.04 8.40 21.38
C VAL A 2 -7.50 8.62 21.77
N THR A 3 -8.39 8.80 20.80
CA THR A 3 -9.83 9.02 21.02
C THR A 3 -10.54 7.71 21.41
N ARG A 4 -11.80 7.79 21.85
CA ARG A 4 -12.58 6.61 22.21
C ARG A 4 -12.86 5.76 20.97
N TRP A 5 -13.20 6.40 19.85
CA TRP A 5 -13.36 5.73 18.56
C TRP A 5 -12.10 5.00 18.12
N THR A 6 -10.94 5.67 18.21
CA THR A 6 -9.65 5.04 17.87
C THR A 6 -9.40 3.83 18.76
N ARG A 7 -9.58 3.96 20.08
CA ARG A 7 -9.36 2.86 21.03
C ARG A 7 -10.28 1.67 20.73
N GLN A 8 -11.56 1.92 20.46
CA GLN A 8 -12.50 0.85 20.10
C GLN A 8 -12.03 0.07 18.87
N LEU A 9 -11.58 0.75 17.81
CA LEU A 9 -11.08 0.07 16.61
C LEU A 9 -9.81 -0.74 16.87
N LEU A 10 -8.93 -0.25 17.74
CA LEU A 10 -7.73 -1.00 18.16
C LEU A 10 -8.11 -2.25 18.96
N ASP A 11 -9.02 -2.13 19.92
CA ASP A 11 -9.50 -3.25 20.73
C ASP A 11 -10.19 -4.32 19.86
N GLU A 12 -11.04 -3.90 18.92
CA GLU A 12 -11.66 -4.79 17.93
C GLU A 12 -10.61 -5.51 17.07
N ALA A 13 -9.59 -4.80 16.59
CA ALA A 13 -8.51 -5.39 15.80
C ALA A 13 -7.74 -6.46 16.61
N THR A 14 -7.46 -6.21 17.89
CA THR A 14 -6.80 -7.18 18.77
C THR A 14 -7.65 -8.42 19.02
N ALA A 15 -8.96 -8.25 19.27
CA ALA A 15 -9.89 -9.36 19.43
C ALA A 15 -9.95 -10.23 18.16
N LEU A 16 -10.14 -9.60 16.99
CA LEU A 16 -10.17 -10.28 15.70
C LEU A 16 -8.85 -11.01 15.38
N THR A 17 -7.71 -10.43 15.75
CA THR A 17 -6.39 -11.08 15.58
C THR A 17 -6.28 -12.35 16.42
N THR A 18 -6.78 -12.31 17.65
CA THR A 18 -6.83 -13.49 18.54
C THR A 18 -7.73 -14.60 17.98
N GLU A 19 -8.82 -14.22 17.31
CA GLU A 19 -9.72 -15.12 16.58
C GLU A 19 -9.17 -15.59 15.22
N LYS A 20 -7.93 -15.20 14.86
CA LYS A 20 -7.29 -15.49 13.56
C LYS A 20 -8.02 -14.88 12.36
N ARG A 21 -8.80 -13.83 12.58
CA ARG A 21 -9.54 -13.06 11.57
C ARG A 21 -8.69 -11.90 11.05
N TYR A 22 -7.56 -12.22 10.43
CA TYR A 22 -6.51 -11.24 10.13
C TYR A 22 -6.93 -10.18 9.12
N ARG A 23 -7.69 -10.54 8.09
CA ARG A 23 -8.19 -9.58 7.10
C ARG A 23 -9.15 -8.59 7.75
N SER A 24 -10.10 -9.09 8.55
CA SER A 24 -11.03 -8.25 9.30
C SER A 24 -10.31 -7.31 10.28
N ALA A 25 -9.35 -7.84 11.05
CA ALA A 25 -8.54 -7.06 11.97
C ALA A 25 -7.75 -5.95 11.26
N LEU A 26 -7.11 -6.27 10.12
CA LEU A 26 -6.40 -5.28 9.32
C LEU A 26 -7.35 -4.18 8.81
N GLY A 27 -8.58 -4.54 8.42
CA GLY A 27 -9.60 -3.57 8.02
C GLY A 27 -9.87 -2.51 9.08
N ARG A 28 -9.92 -2.89 10.37
CA ARG A 28 -10.08 -1.93 11.48
C ARG A 28 -8.88 -1.01 11.62
N LEU A 29 -7.66 -1.54 11.53
CA LEU A 29 -6.44 -0.74 11.59
C LEU A 29 -6.31 0.24 10.41
N LEU A 30 -6.72 -0.18 9.20
CA LEU A 30 -6.71 0.66 8.02
C LEU A 30 -7.67 1.85 8.14
N MET A 31 -8.83 1.68 8.78
CA MET A 31 -9.74 2.81 9.07
C MET A 31 -9.08 3.85 9.97
N VAL A 32 -8.28 3.42 10.96
CA VAL A 32 -7.54 4.37 11.80
C VAL A 32 -6.40 5.02 11.00
N LEU A 33 -5.67 4.27 10.17
CA LEU A 33 -4.60 4.81 9.32
C LEU A 33 -5.11 5.82 8.28
N ASP A 34 -6.37 5.72 7.84
CA ASP A 34 -7.02 6.70 6.99
C ASP A 34 -7.18 8.08 7.66
N VAL A 35 -7.35 8.11 8.99
CA VAL A 35 -7.52 9.33 9.77
C VAL A 35 -6.20 9.79 10.40
N TYR A 36 -5.42 8.85 10.91
CA TYR A 36 -4.17 9.08 11.66
C TYR A 36 -3.03 8.21 11.09
N PRO A 37 -2.51 8.49 9.89
CA PRO A 37 -1.51 7.64 9.21
C PRO A 37 -0.19 7.51 9.99
N GLY A 38 0.11 8.47 10.87
CA GLY A 38 1.31 8.50 11.71
C GLY A 38 1.14 7.94 13.11
N LEU A 39 -0.02 7.36 13.49
CA LEU A 39 -0.26 6.91 14.86
C LEU A 39 0.61 5.67 15.20
N PRO A 40 1.61 5.79 16.11
CA PRO A 40 2.60 4.71 16.31
C PRO A 40 1.99 3.39 16.79
N GLU A 41 0.95 3.47 17.62
CA GLU A 41 0.26 2.30 18.18
C GLU A 41 -0.40 1.46 17.08
N VAL A 42 -1.03 2.10 16.10
CA VAL A 42 -1.67 1.43 14.96
C VAL A 42 -0.61 0.81 14.05
N GLN A 43 0.48 1.52 13.80
CA GLN A 43 1.60 1.01 13.01
C GLN A 43 2.23 -0.23 13.64
N ARG A 44 2.38 -0.24 14.97
CA ARG A 44 2.84 -1.40 15.73
C ARG A 44 1.90 -2.60 15.56
N LEU A 45 0.61 -2.41 15.86
CA LEU A 45 -0.39 -3.48 15.74
C LEU A 45 -0.50 -4.01 14.30
N ALA A 46 -0.42 -3.14 13.29
CA ALA A 46 -0.44 -3.54 11.90
C ALA A 46 0.80 -4.37 11.53
N GLY A 47 1.99 -3.98 12.02
CA GLY A 47 3.22 -4.75 11.85
C GLY A 47 3.12 -6.14 12.49
N GLU A 48 2.62 -6.23 13.73
CA GLU A 48 2.39 -7.48 14.47
C GLU A 48 1.42 -8.40 13.73
N LEU A 49 0.27 -7.85 13.32
CA LEU A 49 -0.75 -8.58 12.59
C LEU A 49 -0.21 -9.15 11.28
N ILE A 50 0.54 -8.35 10.50
CA ILE A 50 1.12 -8.84 9.23
C ILE A 50 2.16 -9.92 9.51
N TYR A 51 2.99 -9.75 10.53
CA TYR A 51 4.00 -10.71 10.90
C TYR A 51 3.39 -12.05 11.33
N ILE A 52 2.37 -12.03 12.20
CA ILE A 52 1.63 -13.21 12.65
C ILE A 52 0.89 -13.83 11.45
N GLY A 53 0.10 -13.04 10.74
CA GLY A 53 -0.71 -13.48 9.61
C GLY A 53 0.11 -14.12 8.49
N ALA A 54 1.34 -13.65 8.25
CA ALA A 54 2.26 -14.25 7.27
C ALA A 54 2.86 -15.59 7.74
N ARG A 55 2.95 -15.84 9.05
CA ARG A 55 3.50 -17.08 9.63
C ARG A 55 2.44 -18.14 9.89
N THR A 56 1.20 -17.76 10.15
CA THR A 56 0.10 -18.65 10.52
C THR A 56 -1.00 -18.71 9.46
N THR A 57 -0.67 -18.49 8.18
CA THR A 57 -1.66 -18.49 7.09
C THR A 57 -2.47 -19.77 7.04
N SER A 58 -1.88 -20.92 7.38
CA SER A 58 -2.55 -22.23 7.39
C SER A 58 -3.61 -22.41 8.49
N GLU A 59 -3.66 -21.53 9.49
CA GLU A 59 -4.58 -21.64 10.63
C GLU A 59 -5.83 -20.75 10.50
N ALA A 60 -5.81 -19.79 9.58
CA ALA A 60 -6.95 -18.93 9.30
C ALA A 60 -7.80 -19.50 8.16
N ALA A 61 -9.11 -19.24 8.24
CA ALA A 61 -10.01 -19.50 7.12
C ALA A 61 -9.51 -18.75 5.85
N PRO A 62 -9.63 -19.33 4.65
CA PRO A 62 -9.08 -18.74 3.42
C PRO A 62 -9.46 -17.27 3.17
N GLU A 63 -10.68 -16.89 3.54
CA GLU A 63 -11.24 -15.55 3.45
C GLU A 63 -10.66 -14.55 4.47
N GLU A 64 -10.04 -15.03 5.54
CA GLU A 64 -9.41 -14.20 6.57
C GLU A 64 -7.88 -14.14 6.42
N GLN A 65 -7.30 -14.91 5.50
CA GLN A 65 -5.89 -14.83 5.17
C GLN A 65 -5.55 -13.49 4.48
N LEU A 66 -4.36 -12.98 4.80
CA LEU A 66 -3.81 -11.77 4.18
C LEU A 66 -3.23 -12.12 2.82
N GLY A 67 -3.91 -11.68 1.76
CA GLY A 67 -3.44 -11.83 0.39
C GLY A 67 -2.57 -10.64 -0.07
N PRO A 68 -2.05 -10.69 -1.31
CA PRO A 68 -1.31 -9.59 -1.90
C PRO A 68 -2.08 -8.25 -1.87
N ARG A 69 -3.41 -8.27 -2.04
CA ARG A 69 -4.26 -7.07 -1.97
C ARG A 69 -4.05 -6.30 -0.66
N GLN A 70 -4.12 -7.02 0.46
CA GLN A 70 -3.95 -6.46 1.80
C GLN A 70 -2.49 -6.08 2.07
N LEU A 71 -1.55 -6.95 1.72
CA LEU A 71 -0.14 -6.75 2.05
C LEU A 71 0.46 -5.56 1.30
N PHE A 72 0.03 -5.26 0.07
CA PHE A 72 0.54 -4.14 -0.74
C PHE A 72 -0.26 -2.84 -0.58
N ASP A 73 -1.21 -2.78 0.37
CA ASP A 73 -1.97 -1.57 0.68
C ASP A 73 -1.03 -0.40 1.00
N THR A 74 -1.20 0.73 0.31
CA THR A 74 -0.33 1.90 0.44
C THR A 74 -0.42 2.57 1.81
N ARG A 75 -1.53 2.41 2.54
CA ARG A 75 -1.69 2.93 3.92
C ARG A 75 -0.73 2.25 4.89
N LEU A 76 -0.29 1.03 4.57
CA LEU A 76 0.69 0.29 5.36
C LEU A 76 2.14 0.68 5.04
N ASN A 77 2.40 1.55 4.07
CA ASN A 77 3.77 1.83 3.63
C ASN A 77 4.71 2.18 4.80
N ALA A 78 4.22 2.93 5.79
CA ALA A 78 4.98 3.35 6.96
C ALA A 78 5.45 2.20 7.88
N VAL A 79 4.86 0.99 7.80
CA VAL A 79 5.30 -0.16 8.62
C VAL A 79 6.40 -0.98 7.95
N PHE A 80 6.69 -0.71 6.68
CA PHE A 80 7.63 -1.47 5.88
C PHE A 80 8.99 -0.78 5.75
N CYS A 81 10.01 -1.62 5.69
CA CYS A 81 11.31 -1.28 5.12
C CYS A 81 11.31 -1.61 3.63
N ALA A 82 11.89 -0.74 2.81
CA ALA A 82 12.17 -0.97 1.41
C ALA A 82 13.66 -0.87 1.12
N CYS A 83 14.12 -1.74 0.23
CA CYS A 83 15.48 -1.72 -0.26
C CYS A 83 15.71 -0.48 -1.15
N GLU A 84 16.74 0.29 -0.87
CA GLU A 84 17.09 1.51 -1.62
C GLU A 84 18.05 1.23 -2.79
N ALA A 85 18.36 -0.05 -3.06
CA ALA A 85 19.15 -0.40 -4.23
C ALA A 85 18.37 -0.10 -5.53
N PRO A 86 18.99 0.52 -6.55
CA PRO A 86 18.32 0.87 -7.80
C PRO A 86 17.61 -0.33 -8.44
N GLY A 87 16.33 -0.16 -8.79
CA GLY A 87 15.50 -1.20 -9.41
C GLY A 87 15.03 -2.32 -8.48
N CYS A 88 15.35 -2.26 -7.17
CA CYS A 88 14.88 -3.26 -6.21
C CYS A 88 13.46 -2.94 -5.72
N GLY A 89 12.53 -3.87 -5.94
CA GLY A 89 11.17 -3.80 -5.39
C GLY A 89 10.97 -4.53 -4.06
N VAL A 90 12.04 -5.00 -3.41
CA VAL A 90 11.94 -5.78 -2.17
C VAL A 90 11.57 -4.87 -1.00
N SER A 91 10.51 -5.25 -0.30
CA SER A 91 10.11 -4.66 0.98
C SER A 91 9.76 -5.75 2.00
N TRP A 92 9.89 -5.42 3.28
CA TRP A 92 9.56 -6.32 4.40
C TRP A 92 9.03 -5.51 5.59
N VAL A 93 8.19 -6.11 6.42
CA VAL A 93 7.73 -5.48 7.67
C VAL A 93 8.92 -5.28 8.59
N SER A 94 9.07 -4.07 9.13
CA SER A 94 10.15 -3.82 10.07
C SER A 94 9.88 -4.53 11.40
N ALA A 95 10.89 -5.24 11.91
CA ALA A 95 10.86 -5.77 13.26
C ALA A 95 11.04 -4.67 14.33
N HIS A 96 11.32 -3.42 13.94
CA HIS A 96 11.49 -2.29 14.87
C HIS A 96 10.29 -2.10 15.79
N HIS A 97 9.07 -2.16 15.24
CA HIS A 97 7.87 -2.03 16.05
C HIS A 97 7.57 -3.27 16.89
N LEU A 98 8.06 -4.44 16.48
CA LEU A 98 7.86 -5.71 17.20
C LEU A 98 8.80 -5.85 18.40
N LEU A 99 9.99 -5.25 18.31
CA LEU A 99 11.09 -5.45 19.25
C LEU A 99 11.42 -4.20 20.07
N GLY A 100 10.73 -3.08 19.80
CA GLY A 100 10.97 -1.78 20.45
C GLY A 100 10.84 -1.81 21.97
N ASP A 101 9.97 -2.68 22.51
CA ASP A 101 9.76 -2.83 23.96
C ASP A 101 10.74 -3.81 24.62
N HIS A 102 11.61 -4.49 23.87
CA HIS A 102 12.46 -5.58 24.37
C HIS A 102 13.92 -5.20 24.54
N GLY A 103 14.24 -3.90 24.60
CA GLY A 103 15.53 -3.40 25.06
C GLY A 103 16.73 -4.05 24.38
N GLY A 104 17.00 -3.68 23.12
CA GLY A 104 18.32 -3.85 22.47
C GLY A 104 19.04 -5.18 22.74
N GLY A 105 18.39 -6.31 22.51
CA GLY A 105 19.02 -7.63 22.73
C GLY A 105 18.56 -8.73 21.77
N VAL A 106 17.67 -8.41 20.83
CA VAL A 106 17.08 -9.43 19.95
C VAL A 106 17.93 -9.57 18.70
N SER A 107 18.56 -10.74 18.58
CA SER A 107 19.31 -11.13 17.39
C SER A 107 18.37 -11.78 16.36
N ILE A 108 18.30 -11.21 15.16
CA ILE A 108 17.60 -11.83 14.03
C ILE A 108 18.62 -12.70 13.28
N SER A 109 18.45 -14.02 13.33
CA SER A 109 19.39 -14.99 12.74
C SER A 109 19.38 -15.02 11.21
N ASN A 110 18.28 -14.59 10.57
CA ASN A 110 18.14 -14.56 9.11
C ASN A 110 17.44 -13.27 8.65
N PRO A 111 18.11 -12.11 8.76
CA PRO A 111 17.48 -10.83 8.45
C PRO A 111 17.17 -10.71 6.95
N MET A 112 15.99 -10.21 6.63
CA MET A 112 15.58 -9.91 5.25
C MET A 112 16.37 -8.75 4.64
N GLY A 113 16.94 -7.89 5.49
CA GLY A 113 17.74 -6.73 5.15
C GLY A 113 18.17 -6.00 6.41
N GLY A 114 18.74 -4.81 6.23
CA GLY A 114 19.14 -3.96 7.34
C GLY A 114 19.54 -2.57 6.90
N ARG A 115 19.83 -1.70 7.88
CA ARG A 115 20.26 -0.32 7.65
C ARG A 115 21.70 -0.11 8.10
N CYS A 116 22.47 0.59 7.29
CA CYS A 116 23.80 1.04 7.68
C CYS A 116 23.66 2.32 8.51
N ASP A 117 24.20 2.33 9.72
CA ASP A 117 24.25 3.47 10.63
C ASP A 117 25.07 4.64 10.05
N VAL A 118 26.20 4.32 9.38
CA VAL A 118 27.08 5.32 8.79
C VAL A 118 26.56 5.84 7.45
N CYS A 119 26.17 4.94 6.55
CA CYS A 119 25.77 5.33 5.19
C CYS A 119 24.28 5.67 5.09
N ALA A 120 23.51 5.48 6.16
CA ALA A 120 22.07 5.73 6.23
C ALA A 120 21.25 5.02 5.12
N VAL A 121 21.78 3.92 4.57
CA VAL A 121 21.15 3.17 3.48
C VAL A 121 20.51 1.89 3.99
N THR A 122 19.27 1.65 3.60
CA THR A 122 18.53 0.42 3.89
C THR A 122 18.59 -0.51 2.68
N VAL A 123 19.08 -1.74 2.86
CA VAL A 123 19.22 -2.71 1.76
C VAL A 123 18.71 -4.09 2.18
N CYS A 124 18.13 -4.83 1.23
CA CYS A 124 17.76 -6.23 1.45
C CYS A 124 19.00 -7.14 1.39
N ARG A 125 18.87 -8.36 1.92
CA ARG A 125 19.93 -9.38 1.92
C ARG A 125 20.55 -9.68 0.55
N ARG A 126 19.82 -9.45 -0.55
CA ARG A 126 20.33 -9.66 -1.92
C ARG A 126 21.34 -8.59 -2.34
N HIS A 127 21.25 -7.39 -1.78
CA HIS A 127 22.14 -6.26 -2.10
C HIS A 127 23.11 -5.94 -0.96
N ALA A 128 23.01 -6.66 0.15
CA ALA A 128 24.02 -6.62 1.20
C ALA A 128 25.25 -7.45 0.81
N ARG A 129 26.40 -7.11 1.39
CA ARG A 129 27.61 -7.94 1.32
C ARG A 129 27.62 -8.95 2.48
N PRO A 130 28.29 -10.10 2.35
CA PRO A 130 28.60 -10.92 3.50
C PRO A 130 29.45 -10.15 4.52
N ALA A 131 29.14 -10.28 5.81
CA ALA A 131 29.96 -9.78 6.92
C ALA A 131 30.16 -10.90 7.95
N ALA A 132 31.19 -10.78 8.81
CA ALA A 132 31.56 -11.81 9.78
C ALA A 132 30.38 -12.24 10.69
N LEU A 133 29.47 -11.31 11.01
CA LEU A 133 28.29 -11.53 11.85
C LEU A 133 26.98 -11.16 11.15
N GLY A 134 26.84 -11.46 9.85
CA GLY A 134 25.57 -11.30 9.13
C GLY A 134 25.70 -10.46 7.86
N LEU A 135 24.87 -9.42 7.75
CA LEU A 135 24.82 -8.57 6.56
C LEU A 135 25.72 -7.34 6.70
N GLY A 136 26.45 -7.02 5.64
CA GLY A 136 27.34 -5.87 5.52
C GLY A 136 26.84 -4.84 4.50
N CYS A 137 27.11 -3.57 4.75
CA CYS A 137 26.77 -2.47 3.87
C CYS A 137 27.51 -2.58 2.54
N PRO A 138 26.82 -2.46 1.38
CA PRO A 138 27.49 -2.54 0.08
C PRO A 138 28.43 -1.38 -0.21
N ARG A 139 28.31 -0.26 0.53
CA ARG A 139 29.14 0.94 0.37
C ARG A 139 30.40 0.92 1.24
N CYS A 140 30.25 0.65 2.54
CA CYS A 140 31.35 0.78 3.51
C CYS A 140 31.75 -0.55 4.20
N GLY A 141 31.05 -1.66 3.92
CA GLY A 141 31.36 -2.98 4.50
C GLY A 141 30.96 -3.17 5.97
N ARG A 142 30.55 -2.11 6.68
CA ARG A 142 30.10 -2.20 8.08
C ARG A 142 28.85 -3.05 8.23
N HIS A 143 28.65 -3.60 9.42
CA HIS A 143 27.46 -4.39 9.74
C HIS A 143 26.18 -3.56 9.56
N LEU A 144 25.12 -4.20 9.06
CA LEU A 144 23.80 -3.60 8.94
C LEU A 144 22.99 -3.91 10.19
N ASP A 145 22.32 -2.90 10.75
CA ASP A 145 21.28 -3.10 11.76
C ASP A 145 20.14 -3.95 11.16
N PRO A 146 19.87 -5.16 11.68
CA PRO A 146 18.82 -6.04 11.17
C PRO A 146 17.41 -5.61 11.59
N VAL A 147 17.28 -4.64 12.51
CA VAL A 147 16.00 -4.12 13.02
C VAL A 147 15.84 -2.63 12.70
N PRO A 148 15.98 -2.22 11.43
CA PRO A 148 15.97 -0.81 11.10
C PRO A 148 14.58 -0.21 11.29
N ALA A 149 14.49 1.04 11.74
CA ALA A 149 13.25 1.78 11.66
C ALA A 149 12.69 1.76 10.22
N PRO A 150 11.36 1.66 10.02
CA PRO A 150 10.77 1.67 8.69
C PRO A 150 11.17 2.92 7.90
N ASN A 151 11.43 2.75 6.61
CA ASN A 151 11.73 3.85 5.68
C ASN A 151 10.68 4.00 4.58
N GLY A 152 9.56 3.27 4.67
CA GLY A 152 8.46 3.36 3.73
C GLY A 152 8.67 2.54 2.46
N ARG A 153 7.59 1.96 1.90
CA ARG A 153 7.63 1.46 0.52
C ARG A 153 7.56 2.62 -0.46
N ARG A 154 8.56 2.69 -1.34
CA ARG A 154 8.58 3.67 -2.45
C ARG A 154 7.94 3.15 -3.74
N HIS A 155 7.87 1.83 -3.88
CA HIS A 155 7.30 1.17 -5.05
C HIS A 155 6.25 0.17 -4.59
N SER A 156 4.97 0.49 -4.84
CA SER A 156 3.88 -0.48 -4.80
C SER A 156 3.41 -0.72 -6.23
N ALA A 157 3.04 -1.96 -6.53
CA ALA A 157 2.30 -2.25 -7.76
C ALA A 157 0.88 -1.66 -7.72
N GLN A 158 0.40 -1.31 -6.52
CA GLN A 158 -0.90 -0.69 -6.32
C GLN A 158 -0.82 0.83 -6.45
N THR A 159 -1.86 1.38 -7.06
CA THR A 159 -2.20 2.80 -7.06
C THR A 159 -2.55 3.28 -5.65
N GLU A 160 -2.40 4.58 -5.42
CA GLU A 160 -2.69 5.20 -4.13
C GLU A 160 -4.14 4.96 -3.70
N ARG A 161 -4.31 4.71 -2.40
CA ARG A 161 -5.59 4.63 -1.70
C ARG A 161 -5.74 5.87 -0.84
N LEU A 162 -6.84 6.59 -1.02
CA LEU A 162 -7.14 7.82 -0.30
C LEU A 162 -8.23 7.58 0.73
N ASN A 163 -8.24 8.36 1.81
CA ASN A 163 -9.40 8.47 2.69
C ASN A 163 -10.50 9.32 2.02
N LYS A 164 -10.95 8.91 0.84
CA LYS A 164 -12.02 9.52 0.06
C LYS A 164 -12.82 8.41 -0.62
N PRO A 165 -14.16 8.49 -0.71
CA PRO A 165 -14.95 7.49 -1.42
C PRO A 165 -14.55 7.43 -2.90
N LEU A 166 -14.06 6.29 -3.38
CA LEU A 166 -13.84 6.06 -4.81
C LEU A 166 -15.20 5.78 -5.47
N VAL A 167 -15.62 6.65 -6.40
CA VAL A 167 -16.94 6.54 -7.04
C VAL A 167 -16.89 6.06 -8.48
N HIS A 168 -15.78 6.31 -9.17
CA HIS A 168 -15.58 5.86 -10.55
C HIS A 168 -14.13 5.52 -10.84
N VAL A 169 -13.91 4.44 -11.57
CA VAL A 169 -12.64 4.11 -12.22
C VAL A 169 -12.82 4.05 -13.73
N ILE A 170 -12.01 4.82 -14.44
CA ILE A 170 -11.94 4.83 -15.90
C ILE A 170 -10.60 4.21 -16.31
N VAL A 171 -10.64 3.09 -17.01
CA VAL A 171 -9.45 2.40 -17.52
C VAL A 171 -9.33 2.64 -19.02
N LEU A 172 -8.25 3.29 -19.41
CA LEU A 172 -7.88 3.47 -20.80
C LEU A 172 -6.77 2.49 -21.16
N VAL A 173 -6.92 1.83 -22.30
CA VAL A 173 -5.84 1.04 -22.91
C VAL A 173 -5.45 1.58 -24.26
N GLU A 174 -4.16 1.47 -24.58
CA GLU A 174 -3.68 1.77 -25.92
C GLU A 174 -4.08 0.65 -26.88
N GLY A 175 -4.83 0.96 -27.93
CA GLY A 175 -5.31 -0.02 -28.90
C GLY A 175 -6.57 0.40 -29.66
N LYS A 176 -7.10 -0.54 -30.45
CA LYS A 176 -8.34 -0.34 -31.25
C LYS A 176 -9.60 -0.86 -30.54
N ARG A 177 -9.44 -1.52 -29.39
CA ARG A 177 -10.53 -2.16 -28.65
C ARG A 177 -10.43 -1.80 -27.18
N PRO A 178 -11.56 -1.61 -26.48
CA PRO A 178 -11.60 -1.49 -25.03
C PRO A 178 -10.91 -2.67 -24.31
N PRO A 179 -10.51 -2.50 -23.05
CA PRO A 179 -9.92 -3.59 -22.27
C PRO A 179 -10.90 -4.76 -22.12
N SER A 180 -10.38 -5.99 -22.16
CA SER A 180 -11.20 -7.18 -21.90
C SER A 180 -11.57 -7.29 -20.41
N PRO A 181 -12.66 -8.01 -20.06
CA PRO A 181 -13.00 -8.28 -18.67
C PRO A 181 -11.87 -8.94 -17.87
N ASP A 182 -11.14 -9.88 -18.47
CA ASP A 182 -10.01 -10.54 -17.80
C ASP A 182 -8.86 -9.55 -17.50
N PHE A 183 -8.57 -8.66 -18.45
CA PHE A 183 -7.57 -7.62 -18.24
C PHE A 183 -7.98 -6.66 -17.13
N MET A 184 -9.25 -6.23 -17.13
CA MET A 184 -9.82 -5.38 -16.08
C MET A 184 -9.75 -6.06 -14.71
N THR A 185 -10.13 -7.34 -14.65
CA THR A 185 -10.08 -8.14 -13.42
C THR A 185 -8.67 -8.22 -12.87
N GLY A 186 -7.68 -8.50 -13.73
CA GLY A 186 -6.27 -8.53 -13.33
C GLY A 186 -5.76 -7.18 -12.83
N LEU A 187 -6.14 -6.07 -13.47
CA LEU A 187 -5.81 -4.72 -13.00
C LEU A 187 -6.45 -4.40 -11.66
N CYS A 188 -7.75 -4.70 -11.48
CA CYS A 188 -8.45 -4.50 -10.21
C CYS A 188 -7.75 -5.26 -9.08
N ASP A 189 -7.35 -6.51 -9.32
CA ASP A 189 -6.72 -7.35 -8.32
C ASP A 189 -5.32 -6.84 -7.91
N SER A 190 -4.49 -6.48 -8.89
CA SER A 190 -3.07 -6.22 -8.69
C SER A 190 -2.69 -4.74 -8.53
N VAL A 191 -3.45 -3.84 -9.15
CA VAL A 191 -3.09 -2.41 -9.30
C VAL A 191 -4.07 -1.48 -8.59
N MET A 192 -5.37 -1.80 -8.55
CA MET A 192 -6.37 -0.92 -7.91
C MET A 192 -7.37 -1.71 -7.05
N PRO A 193 -6.92 -2.37 -5.97
CA PRO A 193 -7.80 -3.24 -5.20
C PRO A 193 -8.83 -2.49 -4.35
N ASP A 194 -8.74 -1.16 -4.26
CA ASP A 194 -9.72 -0.30 -3.60
C ASP A 194 -11.09 -0.32 -4.30
N VAL A 195 -11.17 -0.77 -5.56
CA VAL A 195 -12.46 -1.06 -6.21
C VAL A 195 -13.29 -2.11 -5.48
N PHE A 196 -12.66 -3.00 -4.72
CA PHE A 196 -13.37 -4.01 -3.92
C PHE A 196 -13.85 -3.47 -2.56
N GLU A 197 -13.37 -2.29 -2.15
CA GLU A 197 -13.77 -1.64 -0.90
C GLU A 197 -14.95 -0.71 -1.11
N ASP A 198 -14.90 0.11 -2.17
CA ASP A 198 -15.92 1.14 -2.43
C ASP A 198 -16.96 0.72 -3.48
N SER A 199 -16.70 -0.36 -4.23
CA SER A 199 -17.57 -0.81 -5.33
C SER A 199 -17.91 0.31 -6.34
N PRO A 200 -16.91 1.04 -6.87
CA PRO A 200 -17.16 2.14 -7.79
C PRO A 200 -17.75 1.65 -9.11
N ARG A 201 -18.28 2.60 -9.89
CA ARG A 201 -18.51 2.34 -11.32
C ARG A 201 -17.17 2.11 -12.01
N ILE A 202 -17.10 1.14 -12.92
CA ILE A 202 -15.88 0.86 -13.69
C ILE A 202 -16.20 0.93 -15.18
N THR A 203 -15.47 1.77 -15.90
CA THR A 203 -15.57 1.90 -17.35
C THR A 203 -14.25 1.58 -18.02
N GLY A 204 -14.32 0.83 -19.11
CA GLY A 204 -13.18 0.47 -19.95
C GLY A 204 -13.28 1.13 -21.31
N ASN A 205 -12.25 1.88 -21.69
CA ASN A 205 -12.18 2.62 -22.95
C ASN A 205 -10.82 2.38 -23.62
N CYS A 206 -10.70 2.74 -24.90
CA CYS A 206 -9.44 2.65 -25.62
C CYS A 206 -9.12 3.92 -26.38
N SER A 207 -7.82 4.21 -26.48
CA SER A 207 -7.30 5.21 -27.40
C SER A 207 -6.32 4.53 -28.36
N ARG A 208 -6.39 4.90 -29.64
CA ARG A 208 -5.52 4.31 -30.68
C ARG A 208 -4.04 4.45 -30.33
N ARG A 209 -3.66 5.58 -29.73
CA ARG A 209 -2.31 5.86 -29.25
C ARG A 209 -2.38 6.91 -28.16
N PHE A 210 -1.69 6.70 -27.04
CA PHE A 210 -1.53 7.76 -26.04
C PHE A 210 -0.49 8.76 -26.52
N ARG A 211 -0.87 10.03 -26.61
CA ARG A 211 0.03 11.14 -26.99
C ARG A 211 0.60 11.81 -25.73
N GLY A 212 1.72 12.51 -25.87
CA GLY A 212 2.29 13.35 -24.81
C GLY A 212 2.49 12.63 -23.47
N ASP A 213 1.94 13.22 -22.41
CA ASP A 213 2.07 12.91 -20.97
C ASP A 213 1.51 11.55 -20.54
N GLU A 214 1.94 10.49 -21.23
CA GLU A 214 1.61 9.10 -20.93
C GLU A 214 0.10 8.80 -20.90
N GLY A 215 -0.71 9.55 -21.66
CA GLY A 215 -2.15 9.37 -21.76
C GLY A 215 -2.97 10.09 -20.67
N ARG A 216 -2.34 10.97 -19.87
CA ARG A 216 -3.01 11.74 -18.82
C ARG A 216 -4.09 12.67 -19.39
N THR A 217 -3.79 13.41 -20.44
CA THR A 217 -4.73 14.32 -21.08
C THR A 217 -5.96 13.58 -21.60
N GLU A 218 -5.74 12.42 -22.22
CA GLU A 218 -6.83 11.55 -22.66
C GLU A 218 -7.69 11.10 -21.48
N ALA A 219 -7.10 10.72 -20.34
CA ALA A 219 -7.86 10.35 -19.15
C ALA A 219 -8.73 11.49 -18.61
N VAL A 220 -8.22 12.72 -18.55
CA VAL A 220 -9.00 13.91 -18.17
C VAL A 220 -10.15 14.14 -19.14
N PHE A 221 -9.87 14.09 -20.45
CA PHE A 221 -10.90 14.27 -21.48
C PHE A 221 -12.01 13.22 -21.36
N HIS A 222 -11.64 11.94 -21.19
CA HIS A 222 -12.61 10.87 -21.01
C HIS A 222 -13.43 11.02 -19.73
N ALA A 223 -12.82 11.50 -18.63
CA ALA A 223 -13.54 11.78 -17.39
C ALA A 223 -14.59 12.89 -17.59
N GLY A 224 -14.18 14.04 -18.15
CA GLY A 224 -15.11 15.16 -18.39
C GLY A 224 -16.19 14.87 -19.45
N ALA A 225 -15.88 14.06 -20.46
CA ALA A 225 -16.87 13.64 -21.45
C ALA A 225 -17.90 12.66 -20.89
N LEU A 226 -17.52 11.89 -19.86
CA LEU A 226 -18.40 10.93 -19.18
C LEU A 226 -19.30 11.61 -18.17
N GLU A 227 -18.73 12.52 -17.37
CA GLU A 227 -19.44 13.34 -16.38
C GLU A 227 -18.66 14.65 -16.16
N PRO A 228 -19.14 15.80 -16.67
CA PRO A 228 -18.47 17.09 -16.49
C PRO A 228 -18.24 17.47 -15.03
N ALA A 229 -19.10 17.00 -14.11
CA ALA A 229 -18.93 17.23 -12.67
C ALA A 229 -17.60 16.66 -12.14
N TYR A 230 -17.00 15.63 -12.75
CA TYR A 230 -15.71 15.09 -12.31
C TYR A 230 -14.54 16.07 -12.44
N LEU A 231 -14.75 17.21 -13.09
CA LEU A 231 -13.75 18.27 -13.23
C LEU A 231 -14.01 19.47 -12.30
N THR A 232 -14.98 19.37 -11.38
CA THR A 232 -15.25 20.37 -10.33
C THR A 232 -14.53 20.02 -9.04
N ASP A 233 -14.54 20.96 -8.07
CA ASP A 233 -13.93 20.78 -6.74
C ASP A 233 -14.65 19.71 -5.88
N ASP A 234 -15.83 19.24 -6.30
CA ASP A 234 -16.56 18.17 -5.63
C ASP A 234 -15.88 16.81 -5.78
N TYR A 235 -14.94 16.70 -6.73
CA TYR A 235 -14.24 15.45 -7.04
C TYR A 235 -12.72 15.64 -7.10
N ASP A 236 -11.99 14.59 -6.72
CA ASP A 236 -10.55 14.49 -6.86
C ASP A 236 -10.22 13.43 -7.92
N LEU A 237 -9.67 13.87 -9.05
CA LEU A 237 -9.29 13.00 -10.17
C LEU A 237 -7.80 12.63 -10.09
N ARG A 238 -7.50 11.35 -9.82
CA ARG A 238 -6.13 10.82 -9.77
C ARG A 238 -5.83 9.96 -10.99
N ILE A 239 -4.74 10.27 -11.68
CA ILE A 239 -4.37 9.61 -12.93
C ILE A 239 -3.08 8.84 -12.77
N HIS A 240 -3.15 7.55 -13.07
CA HIS A 240 -2.07 6.59 -12.90
C HIS A 240 -1.76 5.95 -14.26
N PRO A 241 -0.71 6.41 -14.95
CA PRO A 241 -0.21 5.72 -16.13
C PRO A 241 0.51 4.44 -15.73
N GLY A 242 0.50 3.45 -16.61
CA GLY A 242 1.23 2.23 -16.39
C GLY A 242 1.34 1.33 -17.61
N ARG A 243 1.93 0.16 -17.38
CA ARG A 243 2.16 -0.84 -18.42
C ARG A 243 2.09 -2.23 -17.80
N GLN A 244 1.46 -3.16 -18.51
CA GLN A 244 1.53 -4.57 -18.15
C GLN A 244 3.00 -5.05 -18.17
N ALA A 245 3.35 -6.00 -17.31
CA ALA A 245 4.69 -6.57 -17.30
C ALA A 245 5.07 -7.19 -18.66
N GLY A 246 6.34 -7.11 -19.04
CA GLY A 246 6.89 -7.68 -20.27
C GLY A 246 7.27 -6.66 -21.34
N ARG A 247 8.17 -7.06 -22.27
CA ARG A 247 8.76 -6.16 -23.29
C ARG A 247 7.73 -5.50 -24.22
N ARG A 248 6.57 -6.13 -24.42
CA ARG A 248 5.45 -5.63 -25.25
C ARG A 248 4.18 -5.42 -24.43
N GLY A 249 4.31 -5.22 -23.12
CA GLY A 249 3.16 -5.04 -22.24
C GLY A 249 2.28 -3.89 -22.71
N GLN A 250 0.96 -4.11 -22.68
CA GLN A 250 -0.01 -3.10 -23.07
C GLN A 250 0.08 -1.90 -22.14
N ARG A 251 0.11 -0.70 -22.71
CA ARG A 251 0.04 0.55 -21.97
C ARG A 251 -1.39 0.82 -21.54
N TRP A 252 -1.54 1.29 -20.32
CA TRP A 252 -2.82 1.65 -19.76
C TRP A 252 -2.71 2.94 -18.96
N VAL A 253 -3.85 3.60 -18.76
CA VAL A 253 -4.01 4.73 -17.84
C VAL A 253 -5.26 4.48 -17.02
N ILE A 254 -5.14 4.59 -15.71
CA ILE A 254 -6.27 4.49 -14.78
C ILE A 254 -6.56 5.90 -14.27
N ALA A 255 -7.78 6.38 -14.51
CA ALA A 255 -8.33 7.56 -13.85
C ALA A 255 -9.24 7.11 -12.71
N LYS A 256 -8.88 7.45 -11.48
CA LYS A 256 -9.70 7.25 -10.29
C LYS A 256 -10.38 8.56 -9.93
N VAL A 257 -11.70 8.51 -9.77
CA VAL A 257 -12.53 9.65 -9.38
C VAL A 257 -13.01 9.42 -7.96
N PHE A 258 -12.58 10.29 -7.05
CA PHE A 258 -12.98 10.26 -5.65
C PHE A 258 -13.93 11.41 -5.36
N GLU A 259 -14.93 11.21 -4.51
CA GLU A 259 -15.66 12.34 -3.90
C GLU A 259 -14.69 13.13 -3.01
N ASN A 260 -14.76 14.46 -3.07
CA ASN A 260 -13.88 15.32 -2.29
C ASN A 260 -14.39 15.50 -0.84
N ARG A 261 -14.58 14.38 -0.16
CA ARG A 261 -14.94 14.30 1.26
C ARG A 261 -14.27 13.09 1.91
N PRO A 262 -13.99 13.13 3.22
CA PRO A 262 -13.42 11.98 3.91
C PRO A 262 -14.39 10.79 3.92
N LYS A 263 -13.86 9.58 3.70
CA LYS A 263 -14.61 8.32 3.84
C LYS A 263 -14.73 7.92 5.31
N HIS A 264 -13.65 8.07 6.08
CA HIS A 264 -13.56 7.79 7.50
C HIS A 264 -13.26 9.09 8.26
N VAL A 265 -14.03 9.32 9.33
CA VAL A 265 -13.88 10.48 10.21
C VAL A 265 -13.90 9.97 11.65
N ASP A 266 -13.02 10.50 12.48
CA ASP A 266 -13.07 10.29 13.92
C ASP A 266 -14.20 11.17 14.52
N PRO A 267 -15.29 10.58 15.03
CA PRO A 267 -16.40 11.35 15.58
C PRO A 267 -16.04 12.12 16.85
N ASP A 268 -15.00 11.70 17.58
CA ASP A 268 -14.54 12.36 18.79
C ASP A 268 -13.55 13.50 18.50
N ASN A 269 -13.04 13.56 17.27
CA ASN A 269 -12.12 14.58 16.80
C ASN A 269 -12.32 14.84 15.29
N PRO A 270 -13.45 15.42 14.90
CA PRO A 270 -13.67 15.79 13.50
C PRO A 270 -12.67 16.90 13.17
N ALA A 271 -11.58 16.57 12.48
CA ALA A 271 -10.62 17.55 12.01
C ALA A 271 -11.36 18.64 11.20
N PRO A 272 -10.89 19.91 11.22
CA PRO A 272 -11.51 20.96 10.43
C PRO A 272 -11.41 20.59 8.94
N GLN A 273 -12.54 20.67 8.23
CA GLN A 273 -12.59 20.54 6.79
C GLN A 273 -11.66 21.61 6.19
N HIS A 274 -10.55 21.20 5.58
CA HIS A 274 -9.68 22.08 4.80
C HIS A 274 -10.23 22.22 3.39
#